data_AF-A0A967AR99-F1
#
_entry.id   AF-A0A967AR99-F1
#
_cell.length_a   1.000
_cell.length_b   1.000
_cell.length_c   1.000
_cell.angle_alpha   90.00
_cell.angle_beta   90.00
_cell.angle_gamma   90.00
#
_symmetry.space_group_name_H-M   'P 1'
#
loop_
_entity.id
_entity.type
_entity.pdbx_description
1 polymer ?
#
loop_
_entity_poly.entity_id
_entity_poly.type
_entity_poly.pdbx_seq_one_letter_code
_entity_poly.pdbx_strand_id
1 'polypeptide(L)'
;MKAIRLLLGFVMVGTLLTSCYTEVIIEDEFIEESAFNTDQVLRSYDLWYVDINATRGNGEVPFLQRAFTISFVNGTVYANNNIVGIGKTGNGLGIDVGYYSTLRGTVEIDHDVDGLWLLDVFAVNGNTIELRDPRSNTSYFLNGYQANNFDYDFVFYDNINYLLQEYDAWEKVYTSEEGAINDFDDENYLQFLPSFFKSSVDAPGTPVSNLQWDFEGNYQVYDVENDEMLKTLTLAYDFMGNDYFELYVINDSTIELYHPDSGTVYEFRGRGYNEYLKSDKNSIDKKRQKTSNPIMKVKRSRKK
;
A
#
# COMPACT_ATOMS: atom_id res chain seq x y z
N MET A 1 -69.76 -8.82 18.29
CA MET A 1 -68.53 -8.95 19.10
C MET A 1 -67.44 -9.84 18.47
N LYS A 2 -67.75 -10.98 17.84
CA LYS A 2 -66.73 -11.84 17.22
C LYS A 2 -66.04 -11.23 15.99
N ALA A 3 -66.79 -10.53 15.12
CA ALA A 3 -66.24 -9.91 13.91
C ALA A 3 -65.30 -8.71 14.20
N ILE A 4 -65.62 -7.89 15.20
CA ILE A 4 -64.78 -6.74 15.61
C ILE A 4 -63.46 -7.20 16.23
N ARG A 5 -63.46 -8.31 16.98
CA ARG A 5 -62.23 -8.91 17.53
C ARG A 5 -61.33 -9.50 16.43
N LEU A 6 -61.92 -10.05 15.36
CA LEU A 6 -61.18 -10.56 14.21
C LEU A 6 -60.55 -9.42 13.38
N LEU A 7 -61.28 -8.31 13.22
CA LEU A 7 -60.78 -7.12 12.52
C LEU A 7 -59.60 -6.47 13.26
N LEU A 8 -59.70 -6.35 14.60
CA LEU A 8 -58.62 -5.83 15.45
C LEU A 8 -57.37 -6.73 15.43
N GLY A 9 -57.55 -8.05 15.37
CA GLY A 9 -56.43 -8.99 15.23
C GLY A 9 -55.70 -8.85 13.89
N PHE A 10 -56.44 -8.61 12.80
CA PHE A 10 -55.84 -8.45 11.46
C PHE A 10 -55.07 -7.13 11.32
N VAL A 11 -55.59 -6.05 11.93
CA VAL A 11 -54.91 -4.74 11.92
C VAL A 11 -53.61 -4.76 12.73
N MET A 12 -53.57 -5.50 13.84
CA MET A 12 -52.39 -5.56 14.71
C MET A 12 -51.22 -6.38 14.11
N VAL A 13 -51.51 -7.35 13.24
CA VAL A 13 -50.47 -8.11 12.50
C VAL A 13 -49.91 -7.28 11.33
N GLY A 14 -50.74 -6.44 10.71
CA GLY A 14 -50.30 -5.54 9.62
C GLY A 14 -49.31 -4.46 10.07
N THR A 15 -49.39 -4.00 11.31
CA THR A 15 -48.47 -2.98 11.86
C THR A 15 -47.14 -3.53 12.36
N LEU A 16 -47.01 -4.86 12.52
CA LEU A 16 -45.77 -5.50 12.99
C LEU A 16 -44.88 -6.01 11.84
N LEU A 17 -45.35 -5.94 10.60
CA LEU A 17 -44.61 -6.34 9.40
C LEU A 17 -44.02 -5.16 8.62
N THR A 18 -44.06 -3.93 9.18
CA THR A 18 -43.23 -2.84 8.67
C THR A 18 -41.81 -3.08 9.19
N SER A 19 -41.04 -3.93 8.51
CA SER A 19 -39.59 -3.87 8.67
C SER A 19 -39.17 -2.44 8.37
N CYS A 20 -38.41 -1.83 9.28
CA CYS A 20 -37.57 -0.71 8.89
C CYS A 20 -36.58 -1.28 7.87
N TYR A 21 -36.93 -1.25 6.59
CA TYR A 21 -35.92 -1.15 5.56
C TYR A 21 -35.21 0.17 5.86
N THR A 22 -34.05 0.06 6.49
CA THR A 22 -33.04 1.07 6.27
C THR A 22 -32.68 0.87 4.80
N GLU A 23 -33.33 1.62 3.91
CA GLU A 23 -32.60 1.99 2.72
C GLU A 23 -31.36 2.68 3.28
N VAL A 24 -30.24 1.97 3.22
CA VAL A 24 -28.95 2.65 3.16
C VAL A 24 -29.15 3.50 1.93
N ILE A 25 -29.53 4.76 2.17
CA ILE A 25 -29.28 5.83 1.26
C ILE A 25 -27.75 5.77 1.18
N ILE A 26 -27.25 4.96 0.24
CA ILE A 26 -26.07 5.37 -0.48
C ILE A 26 -26.59 6.68 -1.04
N GLU A 27 -26.27 7.77 -0.33
CA GLU A 27 -26.23 9.04 -0.99
C GLU A 27 -25.30 8.71 -2.15
N ASP A 28 -25.88 8.49 -3.33
CA ASP A 28 -25.29 8.97 -4.56
C ASP A 28 -25.12 10.45 -4.26
N GLU A 29 -24.06 10.75 -3.52
CA GLU A 29 -23.61 12.06 -3.16
C GLU A 29 -23.58 12.72 -4.52
N PHE A 30 -24.53 13.64 -4.72
CA PHE A 30 -24.59 14.43 -5.91
C PHE A 30 -23.18 14.98 -6.03
N ILE A 31 -22.41 14.42 -6.96
CA ILE A 31 -21.14 14.99 -7.35
C ILE A 31 -21.58 16.30 -7.96
N GLU A 32 -21.60 17.36 -7.15
CA GLU A 32 -21.64 18.70 -7.69
C GLU A 32 -20.53 18.71 -8.73
N GLU A 33 -20.89 18.96 -10.00
CA GLU A 33 -19.91 19.36 -11.00
C GLU A 33 -19.12 20.48 -10.37
N SER A 34 -17.94 20.13 -9.88
CA SER A 34 -17.06 21.01 -9.16
C SER A 34 -16.90 22.25 -10.04
N ALA A 35 -17.51 23.36 -9.63
CA ALA A 35 -17.26 24.66 -10.22
C ALA A 35 -15.87 25.18 -9.81
N PHE A 36 -15.04 24.33 -9.19
CA PHE A 36 -13.68 24.64 -8.83
C PHE A 36 -12.79 24.67 -10.07
N ASN A 37 -11.82 25.57 -10.03
CA ASN A 37 -10.72 25.55 -10.97
C ASN A 37 -9.90 24.27 -10.71
N THR A 38 -9.94 23.32 -11.65
CA THR A 38 -9.27 22.03 -11.51
C THR A 38 -7.77 22.18 -11.21
N ASP A 39 -7.10 23.21 -11.75
CA ASP A 39 -5.71 23.52 -11.42
C ASP A 39 -5.53 23.84 -9.92
N GLN A 40 -6.47 24.61 -9.34
CA GLN A 40 -6.42 24.95 -7.92
C GLN A 40 -6.64 23.72 -7.04
N VAL A 41 -7.51 22.80 -7.45
CA VAL A 41 -7.72 21.54 -6.72
C VAL A 41 -6.45 20.70 -6.74
N LEU A 42 -5.90 20.42 -7.92
CA LEU A 42 -4.70 19.58 -8.07
C LEU A 42 -3.47 20.15 -7.35
N ARG A 43 -3.38 21.49 -7.25
CA ARG A 43 -2.27 22.20 -6.60
C ARG A 43 -2.55 22.61 -5.15
N SER A 44 -3.67 22.18 -4.57
CA SER A 44 -4.02 22.50 -3.19
C SER A 44 -3.12 21.79 -2.17
N TYR A 45 -2.48 20.70 -2.58
CA TYR A 45 -1.49 19.94 -1.82
C TYR A 45 -0.23 19.75 -2.65
N ASP A 46 0.92 19.67 -1.96
CA ASP A 46 2.21 19.41 -2.60
C ASP A 46 2.30 17.97 -3.12
N LEU A 47 1.70 17.03 -2.37
CA LEU A 47 1.74 15.59 -2.62
C LEU A 47 0.33 15.00 -2.57
N TRP A 48 0.05 14.10 -3.48
CA TRP A 48 -1.13 13.25 -3.45
C TRP A 48 -0.71 11.80 -3.30
N TYR A 49 -0.98 11.20 -2.14
CA TYR A 49 -0.79 9.77 -1.89
C TYR A 49 -1.84 8.96 -2.67
N VAL A 50 -1.41 8.00 -3.48
CA VAL A 50 -2.32 7.16 -4.26
C VAL A 50 -2.72 5.94 -3.43
N ASP A 51 -3.96 5.91 -2.97
CA ASP A 51 -4.53 4.77 -2.25
C ASP A 51 -5.05 3.73 -3.25
N ILE A 52 -4.18 2.75 -3.54
CA ILE A 52 -4.50 1.65 -4.46
C ILE A 52 -5.62 0.76 -3.92
N ASN A 53 -5.75 0.62 -2.61
CA ASN A 53 -6.78 -0.21 -1.99
C ASN A 53 -8.17 0.43 -2.16
N ALA A 54 -8.25 1.76 -2.20
CA ALA A 54 -9.47 2.51 -2.48
C ALA A 54 -9.87 2.54 -3.97
N THR A 55 -9.00 2.16 -4.91
CA THR A 55 -9.30 2.16 -6.35
C THR A 55 -10.62 1.43 -6.65
N ARG A 56 -11.42 1.91 -7.61
CA ARG A 56 -12.67 1.25 -8.06
C ARG A 56 -12.61 1.01 -9.56
N GLY A 57 -13.32 0.00 -10.05
CA GLY A 57 -13.28 -0.43 -11.46
C GLY A 57 -12.30 -1.57 -11.71
N ASN A 58 -12.28 -2.05 -12.97
CA ASN A 58 -11.48 -3.21 -13.40
C ASN A 58 -10.38 -2.84 -14.41
N GLY A 59 -10.29 -1.57 -14.82
CA GLY A 59 -9.20 -1.08 -15.66
C GLY A 59 -8.04 -0.57 -14.83
N GLU A 60 -7.06 0.02 -15.51
CA GLU A 60 -5.89 0.61 -14.89
C GLU A 60 -5.47 1.88 -15.63
N VAL A 61 -5.07 2.90 -14.86
CA VAL A 61 -4.28 4.02 -15.36
C VAL A 61 -2.82 3.71 -15.01
N PRO A 62 -1.96 3.31 -15.95
CA PRO A 62 -0.68 2.66 -15.64
C PRO A 62 0.25 3.47 -14.72
N PHE A 63 0.39 4.77 -14.93
CA PHE A 63 1.22 5.62 -14.08
C PHE A 63 0.63 5.82 -12.67
N LEU A 64 -0.70 5.92 -12.53
CA LEU A 64 -1.34 5.96 -11.20
C LEU A 64 -1.23 4.61 -10.48
N GLN A 65 -1.31 3.49 -11.21
CA GLN A 65 -1.14 2.16 -10.64
C GLN A 65 0.29 1.91 -10.12
N ARG A 66 1.28 2.65 -10.63
CA ARG A 66 2.69 2.55 -10.19
C ARG A 66 3.03 3.54 -9.08
N ALA A 67 2.49 4.75 -9.15
CA ALA A 67 2.84 5.82 -8.23
C ALA A 67 2.43 5.52 -6.78
N PHE A 68 3.34 5.73 -5.84
CA PHE A 68 3.04 5.88 -4.41
C PHE A 68 2.47 7.27 -4.12
N THR A 69 3.08 8.30 -4.72
CA THR A 69 2.56 9.67 -4.70
C THR A 69 2.67 10.31 -6.08
N ILE A 70 1.78 11.26 -6.35
CA ILE A 70 1.81 12.12 -7.54
C ILE A 70 1.71 13.60 -7.12
N SER A 71 2.32 14.50 -7.89
CA SER A 71 2.37 15.94 -7.58
C SER A 71 2.13 16.75 -8.85
N PHE A 72 1.38 17.84 -8.74
CA PHE A 72 1.05 18.72 -9.87
C PHE A 72 1.69 20.09 -9.63
N VAL A 73 2.77 20.41 -10.34
CA VAL A 73 3.57 21.63 -10.08
C VAL A 73 3.82 22.38 -11.38
N ASN A 74 3.22 23.58 -11.50
CA ASN A 74 3.44 24.51 -12.62
C ASN A 74 3.31 23.87 -14.02
N GLY A 75 2.32 22.99 -14.22
CA GLY A 75 2.10 22.27 -15.48
C GLY A 75 2.93 20.99 -15.66
N THR A 76 3.81 20.65 -14.72
CA THR A 76 4.56 19.39 -14.69
C THR A 76 3.94 18.41 -13.70
N VAL A 77 3.89 17.14 -14.07
CA VAL A 77 3.49 16.04 -13.18
C VAL A 77 4.74 15.35 -12.65
N TYR A 78 4.84 15.19 -11.34
CA TYR A 78 5.90 14.41 -10.69
C TYR A 78 5.30 13.17 -10.05
N ALA A 79 6.02 12.04 -10.04
CA ALA A 79 5.58 10.84 -9.36
C ALA A 79 6.73 10.13 -8.63
N ASN A 80 6.41 9.57 -7.45
CA ASN A 80 7.26 8.59 -6.78
C ASN A 80 6.79 7.19 -7.18
N ASN A 81 7.45 6.58 -8.17
CA ASN A 81 7.14 5.21 -8.63
C ASN A 81 7.99 4.13 -7.95
N ASN A 82 9.08 4.54 -7.30
CA ASN A 82 9.95 3.69 -6.50
C ASN A 82 9.66 3.94 -5.03
N ILE A 83 9.49 2.86 -4.26
CA ILE A 83 9.39 2.96 -2.81
C ILE A 83 10.77 3.27 -2.20
N VAL A 84 11.84 2.75 -2.81
CA VAL A 84 13.21 3.05 -2.41
C VAL A 84 13.56 4.49 -2.79
N GLY A 85 14.11 5.24 -1.84
CA GLY A 85 14.41 6.67 -2.02
C GLY A 85 13.20 7.59 -1.95
N ILE A 86 12.01 7.08 -1.59
CA ILE A 86 10.83 7.93 -1.37
C ILE A 86 11.13 8.98 -0.28
N GLY A 87 10.62 10.20 -0.47
CA GLY A 87 10.93 11.35 0.39
C GLY A 87 12.29 12.01 0.13
N LYS A 88 13.21 11.35 -0.59
CA LYS A 88 14.52 11.92 -0.98
C LYS A 88 14.52 12.34 -2.45
N THR A 89 14.00 11.48 -3.32
CA THR A 89 13.99 11.70 -4.78
C THR A 89 13.18 12.95 -5.14
N GLY A 90 13.78 13.86 -5.91
CA GLY A 90 13.15 15.11 -6.33
C GLY A 90 12.66 15.98 -5.17
N ASN A 91 13.40 15.98 -4.05
CA ASN A 91 12.99 16.63 -2.79
C ASN A 91 11.64 16.12 -2.27
N GLY A 92 11.37 14.83 -2.47
CA GLY A 92 10.15 14.17 -2.00
C GLY A 92 9.00 14.17 -2.99
N LEU A 93 9.03 14.99 -4.05
CA LEU A 93 7.99 15.02 -5.10
C LEU A 93 8.12 13.87 -6.10
N GLY A 94 9.27 13.21 -6.14
CA GLY A 94 9.59 12.17 -7.12
C GLY A 94 10.18 12.74 -8.40
N ILE A 95 9.97 12.05 -9.52
CA ILE A 95 10.60 12.38 -10.81
C ILE A 95 9.57 12.95 -11.77
N ASP A 96 9.98 13.85 -12.68
CA ASP A 96 9.13 14.47 -13.71
C ASP A 96 8.61 13.44 -14.70
N VAL A 97 7.33 13.08 -14.65
CA VAL A 97 6.73 12.05 -15.51
C VAL A 97 5.93 12.61 -16.68
N GLY A 98 6.05 13.91 -16.95
CA GLY A 98 5.39 14.58 -18.07
C GLY A 98 4.65 15.84 -17.67
N TYR A 99 3.66 16.22 -18.48
CA TYR A 99 2.98 17.50 -18.36
C TYR A 99 1.47 17.33 -18.12
N TYR A 100 0.86 18.32 -17.49
CA TYR A 100 -0.59 18.40 -17.38
C TYR A 100 -1.14 19.75 -17.81
N SER A 101 -2.35 19.72 -18.33
CA SER A 101 -3.22 20.88 -18.50
C SER A 101 -4.60 20.57 -17.94
N THR A 102 -5.38 21.61 -17.64
CA THR A 102 -6.70 21.43 -17.01
C THR A 102 -7.81 22.06 -17.83
N LEU A 103 -8.95 21.39 -17.82
CA LEU A 103 -10.25 21.89 -18.22
C LEU A 103 -11.18 21.83 -17.00
N ARG A 104 -12.40 22.36 -17.11
CA ARG A 104 -13.36 22.32 -16.00
C ARG A 104 -13.71 20.87 -15.66
N GLY A 105 -13.28 20.43 -14.48
CA GLY A 105 -13.54 19.07 -13.97
C GLY A 105 -12.66 17.99 -14.57
N THR A 106 -11.62 18.33 -15.33
CA THR A 106 -10.81 17.37 -16.08
C THR A 106 -9.34 17.77 -16.09
N VAL A 107 -8.45 16.78 -15.97
CA VAL A 107 -7.02 16.93 -16.19
C VAL A 107 -6.61 16.13 -17.41
N GLU A 108 -5.90 16.78 -18.32
CA GLU A 108 -5.20 16.13 -19.42
C GLU A 108 -3.73 15.97 -18.99
N ILE A 109 -3.24 14.73 -19.01
CA ILE A 109 -1.85 14.39 -18.67
C ILE A 109 -1.20 13.79 -19.91
N ASP A 110 -0.12 14.41 -20.38
CA ASP A 110 0.78 13.85 -21.38
C ASP A 110 1.95 13.18 -20.65
N HIS A 111 1.83 11.87 -20.40
CA HIS A 111 2.81 11.09 -19.65
C HIS A 111 3.92 10.61 -20.58
N ASP A 112 5.18 10.82 -20.18
CA ASP A 112 6.37 10.54 -21.00
C ASP A 112 6.40 9.11 -21.59
N VAL A 113 5.83 8.15 -20.86
CA VAL A 113 5.83 6.72 -21.24
C VAL A 113 4.45 6.20 -21.63
N ASP A 114 3.40 6.66 -20.94
CA ASP A 114 2.04 6.08 -21.04
C ASP A 114 1.14 6.92 -21.98
N GLY A 115 1.68 8.00 -22.55
CA GLY A 115 1.00 8.87 -23.51
C GLY A 115 -0.08 9.75 -22.89
N LEU A 116 -1.06 10.11 -23.71
CA LEU A 116 -2.12 11.05 -23.34
C LEU A 116 -3.25 10.37 -22.55
N TRP A 117 -3.57 10.95 -21.38
CA TRP A 117 -4.66 10.54 -20.51
C TRP A 117 -5.56 11.73 -20.17
N LEU A 118 -6.87 11.54 -20.32
CA LEU A 118 -7.87 12.52 -19.95
C LEU A 118 -8.68 11.95 -18.79
N LEU A 119 -8.53 12.54 -17.60
CA LEU A 119 -9.11 12.04 -16.35
C LEU A 119 -10.09 13.07 -15.78
N ASP A 120 -11.25 12.59 -15.34
CA ASP A 120 -12.18 13.43 -14.57
C ASP A 120 -11.61 13.63 -13.16
N VAL A 121 -11.80 14.83 -12.61
CA VAL A 121 -11.33 15.22 -11.29
C VAL A 121 -12.51 15.57 -10.41
N PHE A 122 -12.69 14.83 -9.31
CA PHE A 122 -13.71 15.10 -8.31
C PHE A 122 -13.07 15.41 -6.96
N ALA A 123 -13.49 16.50 -6.31
CA ALA A 123 -13.16 16.75 -4.92
C ALA A 123 -14.11 15.93 -4.05
N VAL A 124 -13.59 14.89 -3.38
CA VAL A 124 -14.39 13.98 -2.55
C VAL A 124 -14.61 14.61 -1.18
N ASN A 125 -13.56 15.17 -0.58
CA ASN A 125 -13.64 15.89 0.68
C ASN A 125 -12.46 16.87 0.82
N GLY A 126 -12.22 17.40 2.03
CA GLY A 126 -11.20 18.43 2.28
C GLY A 126 -9.76 18.10 1.88
N ASN A 127 -9.37 16.81 1.84
CA ASN A 127 -8.04 16.39 1.40
C ASN A 127 -8.06 15.13 0.52
N THR A 128 -9.21 14.74 -0.04
CA THR A 128 -9.30 13.59 -0.94
C THR A 128 -9.85 14.02 -2.29
N ILE A 129 -9.19 13.58 -3.36
CA ILE A 129 -9.70 13.69 -4.73
C ILE A 129 -9.89 12.31 -5.34
N GLU A 130 -10.80 12.22 -6.29
CA GLU A 130 -10.94 11.09 -7.20
C GLU A 130 -10.42 11.50 -8.58
N LEU A 131 -9.51 10.70 -9.13
CA LEU A 131 -9.12 10.74 -10.54
C LEU A 131 -9.76 9.55 -11.24
N ARG A 132 -10.72 9.82 -12.13
CA ARG A 132 -11.46 8.79 -12.86
C ARG A 132 -11.06 8.77 -14.33
N ASP A 133 -10.68 7.60 -14.83
CA ASP A 133 -10.57 7.36 -16.27
C ASP A 133 -11.96 7.00 -16.83
N PRO A 134 -12.62 7.89 -17.60
CA PRO A 134 -13.95 7.63 -18.13
C PRO A 134 -13.96 6.50 -19.17
N ARG A 135 -12.81 6.14 -19.76
CA ARG A 135 -12.72 5.09 -20.78
C ARG A 135 -12.87 3.70 -20.18
N SER A 136 -12.20 3.45 -19.06
CA SER A 136 -12.26 2.17 -18.34
C SER A 136 -13.24 2.18 -17.16
N ASN A 137 -13.81 3.35 -16.82
CA ASN A 137 -14.59 3.58 -15.61
C ASN A 137 -13.83 3.13 -14.35
N THR A 138 -12.55 3.50 -14.30
CA THR A 138 -11.64 3.19 -13.18
C THR A 138 -11.34 4.47 -12.42
N SER A 139 -11.50 4.42 -11.10
CA SER A 139 -11.32 5.57 -10.21
C SER A 139 -10.19 5.31 -9.24
N TYR A 140 -9.26 6.26 -9.12
CA TYR A 140 -8.21 6.28 -8.11
C TYR A 140 -8.53 7.35 -7.08
N PHE A 141 -8.39 7.02 -5.80
CA PHE A 141 -8.60 7.96 -4.70
C PHE A 141 -7.25 8.39 -4.15
N LEU A 142 -7.06 9.70 -4.05
CA LEU A 142 -5.80 10.31 -3.73
C LEU A 142 -5.95 11.20 -2.50
N ASN A 143 -5.07 11.03 -1.52
CA ASN A 143 -5.08 11.79 -0.27
C ASN A 143 -3.97 12.86 -0.29
N GLY A 144 -4.34 14.11 -0.08
CA GLY A 144 -3.49 15.29 -0.18
C GLY A 144 -2.70 15.56 1.10
N TYR A 145 -1.42 15.87 0.94
CA TYR A 145 -0.48 16.22 2.01
C TYR A 145 0.44 17.38 1.61
N GLN A 146 0.85 18.17 2.59
CA GLN A 146 1.95 19.13 2.43
C GLN A 146 3.27 18.38 2.59
N ALA A 147 4.25 18.64 1.72
CA ALA A 147 5.44 17.79 1.63
C ALA A 147 6.28 17.79 2.92
N ASN A 148 6.29 18.90 3.65
CA ASN A 148 7.00 19.06 4.92
C ASN A 148 6.35 18.33 6.10
N ASN A 149 5.09 17.90 5.98
CA ASN A 149 4.31 17.23 7.02
C ASN A 149 3.90 15.81 6.63
N PHE A 150 4.35 15.33 5.45
CA PHE A 150 4.00 14.00 4.99
C PHE A 150 4.87 12.95 5.68
N ASP A 151 4.21 11.94 6.24
CA ASP A 151 4.87 10.79 6.83
C ASP A 151 5.26 9.82 5.72
N TYR A 152 6.54 9.86 5.33
CA TYR A 152 7.07 8.93 4.33
C TYR A 152 7.24 7.52 4.88
N ASP A 153 7.37 7.36 6.20
CA ASP A 153 7.51 6.03 6.81
C ASP A 153 6.19 5.26 6.69
N PHE A 154 5.05 5.95 6.86
CA PHE A 154 3.71 5.39 6.60
C PHE A 154 3.61 4.70 5.23
N VAL A 155 4.25 5.25 4.18
CA VAL A 155 4.21 4.64 2.84
C VAL A 155 4.87 3.26 2.82
N PHE A 156 5.96 3.06 3.58
CA PHE A 156 6.60 1.75 3.70
C PHE A 156 5.67 0.73 4.35
N TYR A 157 4.98 1.13 5.42
CA TYR A 157 4.09 0.25 6.17
C TYR A 157 2.82 -0.08 5.39
N ASP A 158 2.21 0.89 4.72
CA ASP A 158 1.02 0.66 3.88
C ASP A 158 1.34 -0.20 2.65
N ASN A 159 2.61 -0.23 2.22
CA ASN A 159 3.08 -0.98 1.06
C ASN A 159 4.12 -2.06 1.42
N ILE A 160 4.04 -2.61 2.64
CA ILE A 160 5.09 -3.47 3.19
C ILE A 160 5.40 -4.70 2.32
N ASN A 161 4.40 -5.34 1.73
CA ASN A 161 4.62 -6.46 0.82
C ASN A 161 5.41 -6.03 -0.42
N TYR A 162 5.15 -4.83 -0.94
CA TYR A 162 5.88 -4.29 -2.08
C TYR A 162 7.34 -4.02 -1.71
N LEU A 163 7.58 -3.42 -0.53
CA LEU A 163 8.94 -3.17 -0.01
C LEU A 163 9.73 -4.48 0.14
N LEU A 164 9.14 -5.50 0.77
CA LEU A 164 9.79 -6.79 0.97
C LEU A 164 10.19 -7.47 -0.35
N GLN A 165 9.46 -7.20 -1.43
CA GLN A 165 9.68 -7.76 -2.77
C GLN A 165 10.55 -6.86 -3.66
N GLU A 166 11.10 -5.77 -3.13
CA GLU A 166 11.85 -4.78 -3.92
C GLU A 166 13.32 -5.14 -4.10
N TYR A 167 13.82 -6.01 -3.24
CA TYR A 167 15.18 -6.52 -3.26
C TYR A 167 15.20 -7.99 -3.65
N ASP A 168 16.19 -8.38 -4.44
CA ASP A 168 16.41 -9.79 -4.78
C ASP A 168 16.69 -10.64 -3.54
N ALA A 169 17.33 -10.07 -2.52
CA ALA A 169 17.54 -10.70 -1.22
C ALA A 169 17.65 -9.66 -0.09
N TRP A 170 17.32 -10.09 1.13
CA TRP A 170 17.53 -9.40 2.38
C TRP A 170 18.66 -10.11 3.11
N GLU A 171 19.81 -9.45 3.28
CA GLU A 171 20.99 -9.99 3.97
C GLU A 171 20.99 -9.58 5.44
N LYS A 172 21.14 -10.54 6.35
CA LYS A 172 21.29 -10.29 7.78
C LYS A 172 22.60 -9.53 8.03
N VAL A 173 22.48 -8.34 8.62
CA VAL A 173 23.61 -7.46 8.95
C VAL A 173 23.82 -7.30 10.45
N TYR A 174 22.84 -7.73 11.26
CA TYR A 174 22.90 -7.67 12.70
C TYR A 174 22.04 -8.77 13.34
N THR A 175 22.54 -9.32 14.44
CA THR A 175 21.81 -10.14 15.41
C THR A 175 22.15 -9.59 16.79
N SER A 176 21.16 -9.40 17.66
CA SER A 176 21.41 -8.92 19.02
C SER A 176 22.15 -9.95 19.88
N GLU A 177 22.94 -9.46 20.84
CA GLU A 177 23.57 -10.31 21.87
C GLU A 177 22.57 -10.80 22.92
N GLU A 178 21.43 -10.10 23.03
CA GLU A 178 20.28 -10.51 23.84
C GLU A 178 19.37 -11.46 23.07
N GLY A 179 18.70 -12.35 23.81
CA GLY A 179 17.76 -13.33 23.28
C GLY A 179 18.19 -14.78 23.55
N ALA A 180 17.23 -15.70 23.53
CA ALA A 180 17.52 -17.12 23.56
C ALA A 180 17.94 -17.62 22.17
N ILE A 181 18.94 -18.50 22.14
CA ILE A 181 19.39 -19.14 20.88
C ILE A 181 18.22 -19.91 20.26
N ASN A 182 18.02 -19.75 18.96
CA ASN A 182 16.98 -20.42 18.18
C ASN A 182 17.46 -20.71 16.75
N ASP A 183 16.75 -21.56 16.03
CA ASP A 183 17.19 -22.07 14.72
C ASP A 183 17.27 -20.96 13.65
N PHE A 184 16.48 -19.90 13.78
CA PHE A 184 16.54 -18.74 12.86
C PHE A 184 17.84 -17.94 13.00
N ASP A 185 18.61 -18.13 14.09
CA ASP A 185 19.92 -17.48 14.27
C ASP A 185 20.91 -17.83 13.14
N ASP A 186 20.75 -18.99 12.49
CA ASP A 186 21.61 -19.44 11.40
C ASP A 186 21.22 -18.83 10.03
N GLU A 187 20.00 -18.30 9.89
CA GLU A 187 19.48 -17.78 8.62
C GLU A 187 20.08 -16.42 8.28
N ASN A 188 20.85 -16.35 7.20
CA ASN A 188 21.59 -15.14 6.81
C ASN A 188 20.96 -14.38 5.66
N TYR A 189 20.10 -15.03 4.87
CA TYR A 189 19.38 -14.36 3.80
C TYR A 189 17.91 -14.75 3.77
N LEU A 190 17.06 -13.79 3.42
CA LEU A 190 15.66 -13.99 3.10
C LEU A 190 15.35 -13.46 1.70
N GLN A 191 14.42 -14.08 0.99
CA GLN A 191 13.81 -13.53 -0.22
C GLN A 191 12.31 -13.66 -0.12
N PHE A 192 11.59 -12.57 -0.41
CA PHE A 192 10.13 -12.56 -0.45
C PHE A 192 9.66 -12.46 -1.91
N LEU A 193 8.81 -13.39 -2.31
CA LEU A 193 8.15 -13.43 -3.62
C LEU A 193 6.64 -13.34 -3.42
N PRO A 194 5.83 -13.01 -4.45
CA PRO A 194 4.40 -12.77 -4.28
C PRO A 194 3.60 -13.85 -3.54
N SER A 195 4.05 -15.11 -3.55
CA SER A 195 3.32 -16.23 -2.93
C SER A 195 4.12 -17.04 -1.91
N PHE A 196 5.43 -16.81 -1.77
CA PHE A 196 6.29 -17.63 -0.91
C PHE A 196 7.58 -16.88 -0.55
N PHE A 197 8.30 -17.37 0.44
CA PHE A 197 9.61 -16.88 0.82
C PHE A 197 10.67 -17.97 0.68
N LYS A 198 11.93 -17.55 0.62
CA LYS A 198 13.09 -18.44 0.71
C LYS A 198 14.02 -17.96 1.81
N SER A 199 14.75 -18.88 2.42
CA SER A 199 15.84 -18.56 3.34
C SER A 199 17.12 -19.30 2.98
N SER A 200 18.26 -18.78 3.44
CA SER A 200 19.58 -19.35 3.20
C SER A 200 20.51 -19.11 4.38
N VAL A 201 21.26 -20.14 4.73
CA VAL A 201 22.30 -20.11 5.76
C VAL A 201 23.67 -19.74 5.19
N ASP A 202 23.76 -19.45 3.88
CA ASP A 202 25.00 -19.03 3.24
C ASP A 202 25.68 -17.89 4.00
N ALA A 203 27.01 -17.82 3.94
CA ALA A 203 27.75 -16.84 4.72
C ALA A 203 27.38 -15.39 4.31
N PRO A 204 27.38 -14.42 5.26
CA PRO A 204 27.25 -13.00 4.95
C PRO A 204 28.29 -12.55 3.90
N GLY A 205 27.89 -11.68 2.97
CA GLY A 205 28.70 -11.23 1.85
C GLY A 205 28.66 -12.11 0.58
N THR A 206 27.97 -13.26 0.61
CA THR A 206 27.75 -14.10 -0.58
C THR A 206 27.06 -13.30 -1.70
N PRO A 207 27.55 -13.34 -2.95
CA PRO A 207 26.88 -12.69 -4.08
C PRO A 207 25.46 -13.23 -4.27
N VAL A 208 24.48 -12.36 -4.50
CA VAL A 208 23.06 -12.74 -4.68
C VAL A 208 22.88 -13.81 -5.76
N SER A 209 23.64 -13.72 -6.86
CA SER A 209 23.62 -14.70 -7.95
C SER A 209 24.10 -16.11 -7.57
N ASN A 210 24.79 -16.23 -6.44
CA ASN A 210 25.42 -17.46 -5.98
C ASN A 210 24.70 -18.08 -4.76
N LEU A 211 23.71 -17.38 -4.19
CA LEU A 211 22.96 -17.86 -3.02
C LEU A 211 22.32 -19.21 -3.31
N GLN A 212 22.53 -20.16 -2.39
CA GLN A 212 21.80 -21.42 -2.36
C GLN A 212 20.64 -21.27 -1.38
N TRP A 213 19.42 -21.37 -1.89
CA TRP A 213 18.21 -21.30 -1.05
C TRP A 213 17.99 -22.66 -0.38
N ASP A 214 18.25 -22.70 0.93
CA ASP A 214 18.16 -23.92 1.74
C ASP A 214 16.72 -24.29 2.07
N PHE A 215 15.85 -23.27 2.14
CA PHE A 215 14.45 -23.45 2.46
C PHE A 215 13.53 -22.60 1.58
N GLU A 216 12.33 -23.12 1.34
CA GLU A 216 11.23 -22.45 0.64
C GLU A 216 9.94 -22.73 1.41
N GLY A 217 9.16 -21.68 1.72
CA GLY A 217 7.92 -21.84 2.47
C GLY A 217 6.95 -20.68 2.28
N ASN A 218 5.82 -20.74 2.98
CA ASN A 218 4.82 -19.68 2.91
C ASN A 218 5.13 -18.59 3.94
N TYR A 219 4.83 -17.33 3.62
CA TYR A 219 4.87 -16.25 4.60
C TYR A 219 3.55 -15.48 4.61
N GLN A 220 3.25 -14.84 5.73
CA GLN A 220 2.13 -13.94 5.86
C GLN A 220 2.54 -12.69 6.63
N VAL A 221 2.30 -11.53 6.05
CA VAL A 221 2.35 -10.25 6.76
C VAL A 221 0.97 -9.91 7.28
N TYR A 222 0.89 -9.42 8.51
CA TYR A 222 -0.34 -8.97 9.14
C TYR A 222 -0.23 -7.50 9.52
N ASP A 223 -1.37 -6.81 9.44
CA ASP A 223 -1.52 -5.49 10.05
C ASP A 223 -1.82 -5.65 11.55
N VAL A 224 -1.28 -4.75 12.37
CA VAL A 224 -1.55 -4.75 13.82
C VAL A 224 -2.68 -3.78 14.14
N GLU A 225 -3.65 -4.25 14.91
CA GLU A 225 -4.82 -3.45 15.29
C GLU A 225 -4.40 -2.19 16.08
N ASN A 226 -4.78 -1.02 15.56
CA ASN A 226 -4.42 0.31 16.11
C ASN A 226 -2.91 0.63 16.14
N ASP A 227 -2.11 0.01 15.29
CA ASP A 227 -0.68 0.31 15.15
C ASP A 227 -0.24 0.27 13.68
N GLU A 228 -0.22 1.44 13.03
CA GLU A 228 0.14 1.57 11.62
C GLU A 228 1.64 1.39 11.36
N MET A 229 2.47 1.58 12.39
CA MET A 229 3.94 1.52 12.34
C MET A 229 4.50 0.18 12.83
N LEU A 230 3.66 -0.84 12.92
CA LEU A 230 4.04 -2.20 13.24
C LEU A 230 3.31 -3.17 12.31
N LYS A 231 4.09 -4.07 11.71
CA LYS A 231 3.55 -5.28 11.08
C LYS A 231 4.01 -6.49 11.85
N THR A 232 3.36 -7.62 11.62
CA THR A 232 3.91 -8.90 12.06
C THR A 232 4.11 -9.81 10.87
N LEU A 233 5.17 -10.60 10.92
CA LEU A 233 5.54 -11.54 9.88
C LEU A 233 5.52 -12.95 10.46
N THR A 234 4.83 -13.86 9.78
CA THR A 234 4.91 -15.30 10.06
C THR A 234 5.61 -15.99 8.92
N LEU A 235 6.69 -16.71 9.22
CA LEU A 235 7.40 -17.58 8.27
C LEU A 235 7.01 -19.02 8.59
N ALA A 236 6.32 -19.68 7.66
CA ALA A 236 5.89 -21.06 7.84
C ALA A 236 6.91 -22.00 7.22
N TYR A 237 7.59 -22.74 8.09
CA TYR A 237 8.50 -23.80 7.72
C TYR A 237 7.70 -25.10 7.68
N ASP A 238 7.12 -25.45 6.52
CA ASP A 238 6.15 -26.55 6.27
C ASP A 238 6.01 -27.62 7.39
N PHE A 239 7.10 -28.30 7.75
CA PHE A 239 7.12 -29.38 8.74
C PHE A 239 7.85 -29.06 10.05
N MET A 240 8.47 -27.90 10.17
CA MET A 240 9.32 -27.49 11.30
C MET A 240 8.67 -26.47 12.23
N GLY A 241 7.49 -25.94 11.87
CA GLY A 241 6.77 -24.95 12.65
C GLY A 241 6.78 -23.58 11.99
N ASN A 242 6.35 -22.56 12.73
CA ASN A 242 6.29 -21.21 12.21
C ASN A 242 7.12 -20.30 13.12
N ASP A 243 7.91 -19.43 12.51
CA ASP A 243 8.53 -18.31 13.24
C ASP A 243 7.64 -17.08 13.14
N TYR A 244 7.57 -16.35 14.26
CA TYR A 244 6.76 -15.16 14.42
C TYR A 244 7.64 -13.96 14.75
N PHE A 245 7.51 -12.89 13.97
CA PHE A 245 8.27 -11.67 14.15
C PHE A 245 7.38 -10.43 14.20
N GLU A 246 7.78 -9.48 15.03
CA GLU A 246 7.43 -8.06 14.84
C GLU A 246 8.36 -7.49 13.75
N LEU A 247 7.76 -6.93 12.69
CA LEU A 247 8.47 -6.36 11.54
C LEU A 247 8.45 -4.83 11.61
N TYR A 248 9.64 -4.25 11.59
CA TYR A 248 9.84 -2.80 11.55
C TYR A 248 10.63 -2.40 10.30
N VAL A 249 10.31 -1.22 9.78
CA VAL A 249 11.11 -0.59 8.72
C VAL A 249 12.04 0.40 9.40
N ILE A 250 13.36 0.21 9.26
CA ILE A 250 14.36 1.17 9.76
C ILE A 250 14.56 2.28 8.72
N ASN A 251 14.61 1.91 7.44
CA ASN A 251 14.64 2.80 6.30
C ASN A 251 14.28 2.03 5.01
N ASP A 252 14.32 2.73 3.88
CA ASP A 252 14.06 2.20 2.53
C ASP A 252 14.91 0.99 2.11
N SER A 253 15.99 0.68 2.83
CA SER A 253 16.91 -0.43 2.54
C SER A 253 17.15 -1.38 3.70
N THR A 254 16.57 -1.13 4.87
CA THR A 254 16.83 -1.91 6.08
C THR A 254 15.54 -2.17 6.84
N ILE A 255 15.27 -3.45 7.10
CA ILE A 255 14.18 -3.90 7.96
C ILE A 255 14.74 -4.55 9.22
N GLU A 256 13.91 -4.64 10.23
CA GLU A 256 14.22 -5.31 11.48
C GLU A 256 13.12 -6.32 11.79
N LEU A 257 13.55 -7.53 12.17
CA LEU A 257 12.70 -8.61 12.64
C LEU A 257 13.00 -8.83 14.11
N TYR A 258 12.04 -8.56 14.97
CA TYR A 258 12.13 -8.89 16.39
C TYR A 258 11.37 -10.18 16.65
N HIS A 259 12.05 -11.20 17.18
CA HIS A 259 11.47 -12.49 17.54
C HIS A 259 11.00 -12.47 19.00
N PRO A 260 9.70 -12.34 19.30
CA PRO A 260 9.23 -12.04 20.65
C PRO A 260 9.45 -13.17 21.65
N ASP A 261 9.43 -14.43 21.19
CA ASP A 261 9.58 -15.61 22.04
C ASP A 261 11.01 -15.77 22.54
N SER A 262 12.01 -15.51 21.69
CA SER A 262 13.41 -15.54 22.11
C SER A 262 13.88 -14.21 22.69
N GLY A 263 13.30 -13.09 22.27
CA GLY A 263 13.79 -11.75 22.55
C GLY A 263 14.93 -11.30 21.62
N THR A 264 15.22 -12.03 20.54
CA THR A 264 16.29 -11.70 19.60
C THR A 264 15.85 -10.66 18.58
N VAL A 265 16.73 -9.73 18.24
CA VAL A 265 16.56 -8.74 17.18
C VAL A 265 17.49 -9.07 16.02
N TYR A 266 16.94 -9.07 14.81
CA TYR A 266 17.70 -9.21 13.57
C TYR A 266 17.50 -7.98 12.69
N GLU A 267 18.56 -7.47 12.07
CA GLU A 267 18.43 -6.45 11.01
C GLU A 267 18.85 -7.05 9.69
N PHE A 268 18.06 -6.77 8.66
CA PHE A 268 18.31 -7.21 7.30
C PHE A 268 18.39 -6.02 6.36
N ARG A 269 19.42 -6.03 5.50
CA ARG A 269 19.65 -5.01 4.49
C ARG A 269 19.37 -5.57 3.09
N GLY A 270 18.63 -4.81 2.29
CA GLY A 270 18.29 -5.16 0.92
C GLY A 270 19.52 -5.25 0.00
N ARG A 271 19.54 -6.26 -0.87
CA ARG A 271 20.56 -6.55 -1.88
C ARG A 271 19.88 -6.78 -3.24
N GLY A 272 20.47 -6.26 -4.32
CA GLY A 272 19.88 -6.39 -5.66
C GLY A 272 18.61 -5.57 -5.79
N TYR A 273 18.69 -4.26 -5.54
CA TYR A 273 17.57 -3.35 -5.73
C TYR A 273 17.19 -3.31 -7.22
N ASN A 274 15.93 -3.59 -7.51
CA ASN A 274 15.39 -3.52 -8.85
C ASN A 274 14.88 -2.11 -9.13
N GLU A 275 15.78 -1.20 -9.52
CA GLU A 275 15.43 0.20 -9.80
C GLU A 275 14.43 0.32 -10.96
N TYR A 276 13.29 0.97 -10.71
CA TYR A 276 12.42 1.41 -11.79
C TYR A 276 13.02 2.67 -12.42
N LEU A 277 13.80 2.48 -13.48
CA LEU A 277 14.23 3.58 -14.33
C LEU A 277 13.14 3.92 -15.34
N LYS A 278 12.89 5.21 -15.49
CA LYS A 278 11.94 5.81 -16.42
C LYS A 278 12.40 5.63 -17.88
N SER A 279 12.42 4.42 -18.46
CA SER A 279 12.87 4.27 -19.86
C SER A 279 12.54 2.99 -20.61
N ASP A 280 12.32 1.83 -20.00
CA ASP A 280 12.24 0.62 -20.82
C ASP A 280 10.81 0.10 -20.94
N LYS A 281 10.25 0.21 -22.16
CA LYS A 281 9.04 -0.50 -22.62
C LYS A 281 9.09 -2.02 -22.40
N ASN A 282 10.25 -2.54 -21.99
CA ASN A 282 10.54 -3.95 -21.74
C ASN A 282 10.85 -4.26 -20.26
N SER A 283 10.85 -3.27 -19.36
CA SER A 283 10.95 -3.55 -17.92
C SER A 283 9.62 -4.15 -17.47
N ILE A 284 9.69 -5.36 -16.91
CA ILE A 284 8.51 -6.11 -16.47
C ILE A 284 7.67 -5.21 -15.56
N ASP A 285 6.42 -4.98 -15.96
CA ASP A 285 5.43 -4.06 -15.38
C ASP A 285 5.15 -4.35 -13.89
N LYS A 286 6.04 -3.95 -12.97
CA LYS A 286 5.78 -4.06 -11.52
C LYS A 286 4.80 -2.97 -11.05
N LYS A 287 3.54 -3.16 -11.39
CA LYS A 287 2.42 -2.34 -10.91
C LYS A 287 2.11 -2.68 -9.45
N ARG A 288 1.75 -1.67 -8.64
CA ARG A 288 1.22 -1.93 -7.30
C ARG A 288 -0.07 -2.72 -7.46
N GLN A 289 -0.34 -3.66 -6.56
CA GLN A 289 -1.61 -4.37 -6.53
C GLN A 289 -2.33 -4.02 -5.24
N LYS A 290 -3.66 -4.15 -5.27
CA LYS A 290 -4.44 -4.11 -4.04
C LYS A 290 -3.96 -5.23 -3.13
N THR A 291 -3.59 -4.87 -1.91
CA THR A 291 -3.20 -5.84 -0.90
C THR A 291 -3.99 -5.54 0.36
N SER A 292 -4.57 -6.59 0.94
CA SER A 292 -5.21 -6.52 2.24
C SER A 292 -4.54 -7.55 3.11
N ASN A 293 -3.76 -7.10 4.08
CA ASN A 293 -3.21 -8.00 5.06
C ASN A 293 -4.33 -8.41 6.04
N PRO A 294 -4.33 -9.65 6.53
CA PRO A 294 -5.14 -10.02 7.69
C PRO A 294 -4.71 -9.21 8.91
N ILE A 295 -5.65 -8.90 9.80
CA ILE A 295 -5.39 -8.17 11.04
C ILE A 295 -5.00 -9.16 12.14
N MET A 296 -3.93 -8.84 12.88
CA MET A 296 -3.53 -9.57 14.07
C MET A 296 -3.71 -8.71 15.34
N LYS A 297 -4.36 -9.28 16.35
CA LYS A 297 -4.60 -8.64 17.65
C LYS A 297 -3.47 -8.96 18.63
N VAL A 298 -2.35 -8.27 18.48
CA VAL A 298 -1.20 -8.38 19.37
C VAL A 298 -0.85 -7.02 19.94
N LYS A 299 -0.12 -7.02 21.06
CA LYS A 299 0.48 -5.80 21.61
C LYS A 299 1.93 -5.77 21.17
N ARG A 300 2.38 -4.60 20.72
CA ARG A 300 3.79 -4.31 20.48
C ARG A 300 4.61 -4.68 21.72
N SER A 301 5.52 -5.61 21.52
CA SER A 301 6.38 -6.18 22.56
C SER A 301 7.63 -5.33 22.71
N ARG A 302 8.22 -4.89 21.59
CA ARG A 302 9.39 -4.01 21.59
C ARG A 302 9.01 -2.55 21.41
N LYS A 303 9.32 -1.73 22.42
CA LYS A 303 9.19 -0.27 22.33
C LYS A 303 10.49 0.31 21.76
N LYS A 304 10.42 0.85 20.55
CA LYS A 304 11.40 1.83 20.06
C LYS A 304 11.16 3.19 20.70
#